data_AF-A0A662DZV7-F1
#
_entry.id   AF-A0A662DZV7-F1
#
_cell.length_a   1.000
_cell.length_b   1.000
_cell.length_c   1.000
_cell.angle_alpha   90.00
_cell.angle_beta   90.00
_cell.angle_gamma   90.00
#
_symmetry.space_group_name_H-M   'P 1'
#
loop_
_entity.id
_entity.type
_entity.pdbx_description
1 polymer ?
#
loop_
_entity_poly.entity_id
_entity_poly.type
_entity_poly.pdbx_seq_one_letter_code
_entity_poly.pdbx_strand_id
1 'polypeptide(L)' 'MLTSFGDLIAGAPEIPAARLFDIVPSAISIQNRDMEITAVNETFRRLFGDKVGELCYEVYKGRSDVCVGCPLIKTFQDG' A
#
# COMPACT_ATOMS: atom_id res chain seq x y z
N MET A 1 23.35 -18.22 -14.69
CA MET A 1 23.80 -18.36 -13.29
C MET A 1 23.48 -17.03 -12.61
N LEU A 2 22.29 -16.95 -12.01
CA LEU A 2 21.69 -15.71 -11.50
C LEU A 2 22.45 -15.27 -10.24
N THR A 3 23.36 -14.31 -10.39
CA THR A 3 24.00 -13.62 -9.27
C THR A 3 23.03 -12.56 -8.74
N SER A 4 22.58 -12.78 -7.50
CA SER A 4 22.17 -11.79 -6.50
C SER A 4 21.25 -10.62 -6.94
N PHE A 5 20.06 -10.56 -6.33
CA PHE A 5 19.18 -9.39 -6.33
C PHE A 5 19.87 -8.07 -5.89
N GLY A 6 21.02 -8.14 -5.22
CA GLY A 6 21.76 -6.99 -4.71
C GLY A 6 22.47 -6.14 -5.78
N ASP A 7 22.79 -6.70 -6.95
CA ASP A 7 23.53 -5.96 -8.00
C ASP A 7 22.62 -5.01 -8.80
N LEU A 8 21.30 -5.14 -8.69
CA LEU A 8 20.33 -4.34 -9.45
C LEU A 8 20.12 -2.93 -8.90
N ILE A 9 20.51 -2.68 -7.64
CA ILE A 9 20.24 -1.42 -6.91
C ILE A 9 21.47 -0.52 -6.77
N ALA A 10 22.66 -0.98 -7.17
CA ALA A 10 23.94 -0.26 -7.01
C ALA A 10 24.11 1.00 -7.90
N GLY A 11 23.12 1.31 -8.75
CA GLY A 11 23.09 2.52 -9.59
C GLY A 11 21.72 3.18 -9.65
N ALA A 12 20.81 2.85 -8.72
CA ALA A 12 19.49 3.45 -8.70
C ALA A 12 19.62 4.96 -8.38
N PRO A 13 19.04 5.86 -9.19
CA PRO A 13 19.00 7.27 -8.85
C PRO A 13 18.34 7.46 -7.49
N GLU A 14 18.66 8.56 -6.79
CA GLU A 14 17.93 8.96 -5.59
C GLU A 14 16.48 9.31 -5.99
N ILE A 15 15.62 8.29 -6.02
CA ILE A 15 14.21 8.43 -6.40
C ILE A 15 13.47 8.95 -5.16
N PRO A 16 12.81 10.12 -5.23
CA PRO A 16 11.99 10.60 -4.12
C PRO A 16 10.94 9.55 -3.74
N ALA A 17 10.65 9.39 -2.43
CA ALA A 17 9.70 8.39 -1.96
C ALA A 17 8.34 8.44 -2.68
N ALA A 18 7.87 9.65 -3.02
CA ALA A 18 6.65 9.84 -3.81
C ALA A 18 6.76 9.23 -5.23
N ARG A 19 7.91 9.38 -5.89
CA ARG A 19 8.16 8.73 -7.19
C ARG A 19 8.24 7.22 -7.05
N LEU A 20 8.86 6.70 -6.00
CA LEU A 20 8.91 5.25 -5.75
C LEU A 20 7.50 4.70 -5.53
N PHE A 21 6.68 5.37 -4.74
CA PHE A 21 5.30 4.98 -4.45
C PHE A 21 4.49 4.75 -5.74
N ASP A 22 4.59 5.66 -6.71
CA ASP A 22 3.82 5.58 -7.97
C ASP A 22 4.38 4.57 -8.99
N ILE A 23 5.70 4.41 -9.10
CA ILE A 23 6.31 3.58 -10.15
C ILE A 23 6.42 2.09 -9.79
N VAL A 24 6.24 1.71 -8.52
CA VAL A 24 6.34 0.31 -8.10
C VAL A 24 5.21 -0.51 -8.77
N PRO A 25 5.53 -1.68 -9.36
CA PRO A 25 4.57 -2.50 -10.12
C PRO A 25 3.60 -3.28 -9.22
N SER A 26 3.32 -2.77 -8.02
CA SER A 26 2.40 -3.35 -7.04
C SER A 26 1.38 -2.31 -6.64
N ALA A 27 0.14 -2.75 -6.42
CA ALA A 27 -0.91 -1.87 -5.90
C ALA A 27 -0.59 -1.54 -4.44
N ILE A 28 -0.41 -0.24 -4.14
CA ILE A 28 -0.12 0.25 -2.80
C ILE A 28 -1.24 1.20 -2.37
N SER A 29 -1.64 1.07 -1.12
CA SER A 29 -2.57 1.97 -0.45
C SER A 29 -2.09 2.21 0.98
N ILE A 30 -2.37 3.38 1.53
CA ILE A 30 -2.00 3.79 2.88
C ILE A 30 -3.29 3.97 3.69
N GLN A 31 -3.30 3.49 4.94
CA GLN A 31 -4.47 3.61 5.82
C GLN A 31 -4.13 4.39 7.11
N ASN A 32 -5.12 5.09 7.66
CA ASN A 32 -5.02 5.75 8.97
C ASN A 32 -5.62 4.89 10.11
N ARG A 33 -5.62 5.43 11.33
CA ARG A 33 -6.17 4.78 12.53
C ARG A 33 -7.71 4.67 12.51
N ASP A 34 -8.36 5.45 11.66
CA ASP A 34 -9.81 5.43 11.46
C ASP A 34 -10.22 4.41 10.38
N MET A 35 -9.27 3.59 9.91
CA MET A 35 -9.43 2.57 8.88
C MET A 35 -9.70 3.13 7.48
N GLU A 36 -9.53 4.43 7.28
CA GLU A 36 -9.71 5.08 5.98
C GLU A 36 -8.45 4.93 5.12
N ILE A 37 -8.64 4.75 3.82
CA ILE A 37 -7.57 4.80 2.84
C ILE A 37 -7.21 6.28 2.60
N THR A 38 -5.98 6.68 2.94
CA THR A 38 -5.51 8.08 2.84
C THR A 38 -4.73 8.37 1.57
N ALA A 39 -4.16 7.34 0.93
CA ALA A 39 -3.48 7.47 -0.35
C ALA A 39 -3.49 6.13 -1.10
N VAL A 40 -3.45 6.22 -2.43
CA VAL A 40 -3.28 5.07 -3.33
C VAL A 40 -2.31 5.44 -4.45
N ASN A 41 -1.48 4.49 -4.88
CA ASN A 41 -0.56 4.72 -5.99
C ASN A 41 -1.24 4.56 -7.36
N GLU A 42 -0.55 4.93 -8.44
CA GLU A 42 -1.07 4.78 -9.81
C GLU A 42 -1.48 3.33 -10.13
N THR A 43 -0.68 2.35 -9.72
CA THR A 43 -0.99 0.93 -9.96
C THR A 43 -2.29 0.51 -9.27
N PHE A 44 -2.50 0.91 -8.02
CA PHE A 44 -3.75 0.66 -7.30
C PHE A 44 -4.92 1.36 -8.00
N ARG A 45 -4.78 2.65 -8.34
CA ARG A 45 -5.83 3.43 -8.98
C ARG A 45 -6.27 2.81 -10.32
N ARG A 46 -5.32 2.30 -11.09
CA ARG A 46 -5.60 1.61 -12.37
C ARG A 46 -6.38 0.31 -12.19
N LEU A 47 -6.10 -0.45 -11.14
CA LEU A 47 -6.70 -1.77 -10.92
C LEU A 47 -8.04 -1.72 -10.18
N PHE A 48 -8.19 -0.79 -9.23
CA PHE A 48 -9.31 -0.75 -8.28
C PHE A 48 -10.07 0.58 -8.25
N GLY A 49 -9.62 1.58 -9.02
CA GLY A 49 -10.14 2.94 -8.99
C GLY A 49 -9.54 3.78 -7.86
N ASP A 50 -9.96 5.04 -7.79
CA ASP A 50 -9.60 5.90 -6.67
C ASP A 50 -10.49 5.58 -5.47
N LYS A 51 -9.86 5.20 -4.36
CA LYS A 51 -10.50 4.71 -3.14
C LYS A 51 -10.11 5.52 -1.91
N VAL A 52 -9.47 6.67 -2.11
CA VAL A 52 -9.11 7.58 -1.02
C VAL A 52 -10.38 8.09 -0.33
N GLY A 53 -10.39 8.03 1.00
CA GLY A 53 -11.54 8.37 1.86
C GLY A 53 -12.49 7.20 2.13
N GLU A 54 -12.37 6.07 1.44
CA GLU A 54 -13.18 4.88 1.73
C GLU A 54 -12.56 4.03 2.84
N LEU A 55 -13.40 3.23 3.53
CA LEU A 55 -12.99 2.36 4.62
C LEU A 55 -12.37 1.07 4.08
N CYS A 56 -11.19 0.70 4.60
CA CYS A 56 -10.40 -0.40 4.05
C CYS A 56 -11.11 -1.75 4.11
N TYR A 57 -11.92 -2.00 5.14
CA TYR A 57 -12.65 -3.26 5.30
C TYR A 57 -13.86 -3.37 4.36
N GLU A 58 -14.43 -2.25 3.93
CA GLU A 58 -15.46 -2.21 2.88
C GLU A 58 -14.80 -2.49 1.53
N VAL A 59 -13.75 -1.74 1.20
CA VAL A 59 -13.07 -1.84 -0.11
C VAL A 59 -12.43 -3.21 -0.32
N TYR A 60 -11.70 -3.75 0.67
CA TYR A 60 -10.93 -4.99 0.48
C TYR A 60 -11.72 -6.26 0.76
N LYS A 61 -12.73 -6.19 1.63
CA LYS A 61 -13.42 -7.38 2.16
C LYS A 61 -14.94 -7.32 2.02
N GLY A 62 -15.52 -6.21 1.56
CA GLY A 62 -16.96 -6.04 1.45
C GLY A 62 -17.69 -6.15 2.80
N ARG A 63 -17.02 -5.82 3.90
CA ARG A 63 -17.58 -5.89 5.26
C ARG A 63 -18.19 -4.55 5.64
N SER A 64 -19.20 -4.57 6.50
CA SER A 64 -19.76 -3.36 7.15
C SER A 64 -18.97 -2.93 8.38
N ASP A 65 -18.12 -3.80 8.90
CA ASP A 65 -17.40 -3.60 10.17
C ASP A 65 -15.95 -4.06 10.05
N VAL A 66 -15.12 -3.49 10.93
CA VAL A 66 -13.69 -3.80 11.06
C VAL A 66 -13.45 -5.31 11.08
N CYS A 67 -12.38 -5.73 10.39
CA CYS A 67 -11.99 -7.13 10.29
C CYS A 67 -11.74 -7.75 11.68
N VAL A 68 -12.28 -8.95 11.90
CA VAL A 68 -11.90 -9.77 13.07
C VAL A 68 -10.39 -10.06 12.99
N GLY A 69 -9.65 -9.71 14.04
CA GLY A 69 -8.19 -9.87 14.06
C GLY A 69 -7.44 -8.96 13.08
N CYS A 70 -7.99 -7.78 12.79
CA CYS A 70 -7.50 -6.83 11.81
C CYS A 70 -5.97 -6.64 11.83
N PRO A 71 -5.25 -6.89 10.71
CA PRO A 71 -3.81 -6.71 10.66
C PRO A 71 -3.41 -5.24 10.82
N LEU A 72 -4.19 -4.31 10.26
CA LEU A 72 -3.91 -2.87 10.37
C LEU A 72 -3.92 -2.40 11.83
N ILE A 73 -4.87 -2.89 12.64
CA ILE A 73 -4.92 -2.59 14.08
C ILE A 73 -3.68 -3.16 14.78
N LYS A 74 -3.27 -4.39 14.46
CA LYS A 74 -2.06 -4.99 15.03
C LYS A 74 -0.82 -4.16 14.71
N THR A 75 -0.67 -3.72 13.46
CA THR A 75 0.42 -2.83 13.03
C THR A 75 0.50 -1.55 13.86
N PHE A 76 -0.65 -0.95 14.19
CA PHE A 76 -0.66 0.26 15.04
C PHE A 76 -0.37 -0.01 16.52
N GLN A 77 -0.43 -1.27 16.96
CA GLN A 77 -0.10 -1.68 18.32
C GLN A 77 1.37 -2.06 18.47
N ASP A 78 1.98 -2.67 17.45
CA ASP A 78 3.34 -3.21 17.51
C ASP A 78 4.42 -2.27 16.93
N GLY A 79 4.09 -1.42 15.94
CA GLY A 79 4.95 -0.34 15.45
C GLY A 79 6.14 -0.80 14.61
#